data_AF-A0A6N2MF39-F1
#
_entry.id   AF-A0A6N2MF39-F1
#
_cell.length_a   1.000
_cell.length_b   1.000
_cell.length_c   1.000
_cell.angle_alpha   90.00
_cell.angle_beta   90.00
_cell.angle_gamma   90.00
#
_symmetry.space_group_name_H-M   'P 1'
#
loop_
_entity.id
_entity.type
_entity.pdbx_description
1 polymer ?
#
loop_
_entity_poly.entity_id
_entity_poly.type
_entity_poly.pdbx_seq_one_letter_code
_entity_poly.pdbx_strand_id
1 'polypeptide(L)'
;MGAVKKAMEDIDEIVLVGGSTRIPKVQQLLKDYFNGKEPNKDVNPNEVVAYGDAIQGGILSGEGGDETKYILLLDVAPFTLGIETIGGVMTKLIPRNSVIPTKKSQTFTTY
;
A
#
# COMPACT_ATOMS: atom_id res chain seq x y z
N MET A 1 7.79 7.93 -6.96
CA MET A 1 7.21 7.13 -8.06
C MET A 1 5.79 7.64 -8.32
N GLY A 2 5.28 7.56 -9.56
CA GLY A 2 3.92 7.98 -9.90
C GLY A 2 2.86 6.97 -9.45
N ALA A 3 1.64 7.06 -9.98
CA ALA A 3 0.67 5.97 -9.89
C ALA A 3 1.27 4.67 -10.47
N VAL A 4 0.84 3.52 -9.97
CA VAL A 4 1.20 2.22 -10.55
C VAL A 4 0.78 2.22 -12.03
N LYS A 5 1.74 2.10 -12.95
CA LYS A 5 1.51 2.05 -14.40
C LYS A 5 1.52 0.61 -14.87
N LYS A 6 0.61 -0.19 -14.33
CA LYS A 6 0.39 -1.58 -14.74
C LYS A 6 -0.92 -1.67 -15.51
N ALA A 7 -0.94 -2.47 -16.57
CA ALA A 7 -2.17 -2.83 -17.24
C ALA A 7 -2.98 -3.80 -16.36
N MET A 8 -4.27 -3.94 -16.60
CA MET A 8 -5.12 -4.84 -15.80
C MET A 8 -4.68 -6.29 -15.93
N GLU A 9 -4.13 -6.64 -17.09
CA GLU A 9 -3.60 -7.96 -17.43
C GLU A 9 -2.33 -8.28 -16.62
N ASP A 10 -1.63 -7.27 -16.11
CA ASP A 10 -0.41 -7.43 -15.30
C ASP A 10 -0.72 -7.71 -13.81
N ILE A 11 -2.00 -7.83 -13.44
CA ILE A 11 -2.43 -8.17 -12.08
C ILE A 11 -2.56 -9.69 -12.00
N ASP A 12 -1.66 -10.32 -11.24
CA ASP A 12 -1.59 -11.78 -11.14
C ASP A 12 -2.60 -12.39 -10.16
N GLU A 13 -2.93 -11.69 -9.07
CA GLU A 13 -3.82 -12.18 -8.01
C GLU A 13 -4.66 -11.03 -7.44
N ILE A 14 -5.88 -11.35 -6.98
CA ILE A 14 -6.75 -10.39 -6.28
C ILE A 14 -7.00 -10.95 -4.88
N VAL A 15 -6.41 -10.34 -3.86
CA VAL A 15 -6.57 -10.77 -2.46
C VAL A 15 -7.66 -9.94 -1.78
N LEU A 16 -8.67 -10.61 -1.21
CA LEU A 16 -9.75 -9.95 -0.48
C LEU A 16 -9.44 -9.86 1.02
N VAL A 17 -9.52 -8.66 1.58
CA VAL A 17 -9.24 -8.39 2.99
C VAL A 17 -10.39 -7.59 3.62
N GLY A 18 -10.81 -7.98 4.82
CA GLY A 18 -11.91 -7.37 5.58
C GLY A 18 -13.26 -8.05 5.34
N GLY A 19 -14.07 -8.19 6.39
CA GLY A 19 -15.33 -8.95 6.36
C GLY A 19 -16.36 -8.46 5.33
N SER A 20 -16.38 -7.16 5.02
CA SER A 20 -17.27 -6.57 4.00
C SER A 20 -16.98 -7.09 2.58
N THR A 21 -15.81 -7.67 2.32
CA THR A 21 -15.51 -8.32 1.04
C THR A 21 -16.32 -9.59 0.81
N ARG A 22 -17.03 -10.11 1.83
CA ARG A 22 -17.97 -11.23 1.69
C ARG A 22 -19.29 -10.83 1.02
N ILE A 23 -19.57 -9.53 0.88
CA ILE A 23 -20.79 -9.06 0.23
C ILE A 23 -20.76 -9.48 -1.25
N PRO A 24 -21.75 -10.27 -1.74
CA PRO A 24 -21.73 -10.79 -3.11
C PRO A 24 -21.60 -9.70 -4.18
N LYS A 25 -22.24 -8.54 -3.95
CA LYS A 25 -22.16 -7.42 -4.89
C LYS A 25 -20.76 -6.81 -4.97
N VAL A 26 -19.99 -6.79 -3.88
CA VAL A 26 -18.61 -6.29 -3.88
C VAL A 26 -17.72 -7.21 -4.71
N GLN A 27 -17.84 -8.53 -4.51
CA GLN A 27 -17.08 -9.51 -5.29
C GLN A 27 -17.44 -9.48 -6.77
N GLN A 28 -18.74 -9.34 -7.10
CA GLN A 28 -19.18 -9.21 -8.48
C GLN A 28 -18.59 -7.96 -9.14
N LEU A 29 -18.64 -6.80 -8.48
CA LEU A 29 -18.09 -5.55 -9.02
C LEU A 29 -16.57 -5.65 -9.26
N LEU A 30 -15.84 -6.32 -8.36
CA LEU A 30 -14.40 -6.57 -8.54
C LEU A 30 -14.14 -7.51 -9.72
N LYS A 31 -14.90 -8.61 -9.83
CA LYS A 31 -14.79 -9.55 -10.94
C LYS A 31 -15.08 -8.87 -12.28
N ASP A 32 -16.13 -8.06 -12.34
CA ASP A 32 -16.48 -7.28 -13.54
C ASP A 32 -15.37 -6.28 -13.88
N TYR A 33 -14.81 -5.60 -12.87
CA TYR A 33 -13.72 -4.65 -13.04
C TYR A 33 -12.43 -5.31 -13.53
N PHE A 34 -12.12 -6.54 -13.11
CA PHE A 34 -10.92 -7.28 -13.51
C PHE A 34 -11.18 -8.33 -14.61
N ASN A 35 -12.09 -8.03 -15.54
CA ASN A 35 -12.36 -8.85 -16.74
C ASN A 35 -12.67 -10.33 -16.44
N GLY A 36 -13.38 -10.59 -15.36
CA GLY A 36 -13.78 -11.94 -14.96
C GLY A 36 -12.78 -12.68 -14.07
N LYS A 37 -11.65 -12.06 -13.71
CA LYS A 37 -10.64 -12.66 -12.83
C LYS A 37 -11.24 -12.95 -11.44
N GLU A 38 -11.08 -14.19 -10.99
CA GLU A 38 -11.57 -14.62 -9.68
C GLU A 38 -10.64 -14.13 -8.55
N PRO A 39 -11.18 -13.58 -7.46
CA PRO A 39 -10.40 -13.29 -6.27
C PRO A 39 -9.92 -14.56 -5.56
N ASN A 40 -8.71 -14.49 -5.00
CA ASN A 40 -8.12 -15.52 -4.17
C ASN A 40 -8.97 -15.74 -2.91
N LYS A 41 -9.18 -17.01 -2.55
CA LYS A 41 -9.99 -17.45 -1.40
C LYS A 41 -9.20 -18.29 -0.40
N ASP A 42 -7.88 -18.37 -0.56
CA ASP A 42 -7.00 -19.20 0.26
C ASP A 42 -6.72 -18.55 1.63
N VAL A 43 -6.99 -17.25 1.76
CA VAL A 43 -6.78 -16.48 2.99
C VAL A 43 -8.10 -16.12 3.67
N ASN A 44 -8.12 -16.20 5.01
CA ASN A 44 -9.26 -15.72 5.79
C ASN A 44 -9.25 -14.18 5.81
N PRO A 45 -10.26 -13.50 5.23
CA PRO A 45 -10.26 -12.04 5.09
C PRO A 45 -10.30 -11.29 6.43
N ASN A 46 -10.71 -11.95 7.52
CA ASN A 46 -10.82 -11.32 8.84
C ASN A 46 -9.51 -11.39 9.65
N GLU A 47 -8.60 -12.31 9.31
CA GLU A 47 -7.43 -12.62 10.13
C GLU A 47 -6.11 -12.30 9.41
N VAL A 48 -6.11 -12.23 8.09
CA VAL A 48 -4.90 -12.07 7.27
C VAL A 48 -4.07 -10.83 7.61
N VAL A 49 -4.71 -9.74 8.04
CA VAL A 49 -4.00 -8.53 8.48
C VAL A 49 -3.23 -8.80 9.77
N ALA A 50 -3.90 -9.35 10.80
CA ALA A 50 -3.28 -9.67 12.07
C ALA A 50 -2.16 -10.72 11.91
N TYR A 51 -2.32 -11.65 10.98
CA TYR A 51 -1.29 -12.63 10.64
C TYR A 51 -0.04 -11.96 10.06
N GLY A 52 -0.20 -11.02 9.11
CA GLY A 52 0.92 -10.24 8.56
C GLY A 52 1.60 -9.36 9.60
N ASP A 53 0.83 -8.73 10.50
CA ASP A 53 1.35 -7.93 11.60
C ASP A 53 2.18 -8.77 12.58
N ALA A 54 1.73 -9.99 12.89
CA ALA A 54 2.46 -10.91 13.76
C ALA A 54 3.81 -11.33 13.14
N ILE A 55 3.84 -11.61 11.83
CA ILE A 55 5.08 -11.91 11.11
C ILE A 55 6.04 -10.71 11.18
N GLN A 56 5.54 -9.51 10.87
CA GLN A 56 6.36 -8.30 10.90
C GLN A 56 6.87 -8.00 12.32
N GLY A 57 6.05 -8.22 13.35
CA GLY A 57 6.43 -8.12 14.75
C GLY A 57 7.55 -9.10 15.12
N GLY A 58 7.43 -10.37 14.70
CA GLY A 58 8.45 -11.40 14.92
C GLY A 58 9.79 -11.07 14.22
N ILE A 59 9.76 -10.46 13.04
CA ILE A 59 10.96 -9.96 12.36
C ILE A 59 11.63 -8.88 13.19
N LEU A 60 10.86 -7.91 13.69
CA LEU A 60 11.37 -6.78 14.46
C LEU A 60 11.87 -7.18 15.86
N SER A 61 11.28 -8.22 16.48
CA SER A 61 11.75 -8.76 17.76
C SER A 61 12.97 -9.69 17.63
N GLY A 62 13.30 -10.11 16.40
CA GLY A 62 14.35 -11.09 16.13
C GLY A 62 13.93 -12.55 16.38
N GLU A 63 12.64 -12.81 16.62
CA GLU A 63 12.08 -14.14 16.91
C GLU A 63 11.48 -14.84 15.67
N GLY A 64 11.48 -14.19 14.51
CA GLY A 64 10.87 -14.70 13.27
C GLY A 64 11.58 -15.90 12.60
N GLY A 65 12.71 -16.37 13.15
CA GLY A 65 13.45 -17.54 12.64
C GLY A 65 14.06 -17.36 11.24
N ASP A 66 14.56 -18.45 10.66
CA ASP A 66 15.20 -18.45 9.33
C ASP A 66 14.23 -18.14 8.18
N GLU A 67 12.94 -18.45 8.34
CA GLU A 67 11.92 -18.29 7.30
C GLU A 67 11.62 -16.81 6.97
N THR A 68 11.85 -15.90 7.93
CA THR A 68 11.56 -14.47 7.77
C THR A 68 12.79 -13.62 7.48
N LYS A 69 13.98 -14.23 7.49
CA LYS A 69 15.29 -13.56 7.39
C LYS A 69 15.46 -12.71 6.13
N TYR A 70 14.83 -13.11 5.03
CA TYR A 70 14.97 -12.45 3.72
C TYR A 70 13.75 -11.62 3.33
N ILE A 71 12.83 -11.38 4.26
CA ILE A 71 11.67 -10.51 4.01
C ILE A 71 12.13 -9.06 4.07
N LEU A 72 12.01 -8.37 2.94
CA LEU A 72 12.23 -6.93 2.82
C LEU A 72 10.90 -6.24 2.54
N LEU A 73 10.48 -5.37 3.45
CA LEU A 73 9.29 -4.55 3.27
C LEU A 73 9.67 -3.16 2.74
N LEU A 74 9.15 -2.82 1.55
CA LEU A 74 9.24 -1.48 0.99
C LEU A 74 7.84 -0.88 0.92
N ASP A 75 7.60 0.17 1.69
CA ASP A 75 6.32 0.85 1.76
C ASP A 75 6.42 2.29 1.22
N VAL A 76 5.29 2.97 1.03
CA VAL A 76 5.21 4.30 0.43
C VAL A 76 4.30 5.27 1.19
N ALA A 77 4.58 6.56 1.11
CA ALA A 77 3.70 7.60 1.65
C ALA A 77 2.38 7.69 0.85
N PRO A 78 1.19 7.59 1.48
CA PRO A 78 -0.09 7.54 0.75
C PRO A 78 -0.51 8.90 0.16
N PHE A 79 -0.08 10.00 0.77
CA PHE A 79 -0.41 11.37 0.38
C PHE A 79 0.82 12.18 0.04
N THR A 80 0.61 13.22 -0.78
CA THR A 80 1.65 14.20 -1.04
C THR A 80 1.76 15.12 0.17
N LEU A 81 2.95 15.21 0.74
CA LEU A 81 3.28 16.14 1.82
C LEU A 81 3.92 17.40 1.21
N GLY A 82 3.52 18.55 1.71
CA GLY A 82 3.98 19.85 1.23
C GLY A 82 3.62 20.94 2.22
N ILE A 83 4.06 22.15 1.91
CA ILE A 83 3.75 23.35 2.70
C ILE A 83 3.00 24.35 1.86
N GLU A 84 2.26 25.24 2.51
CA GLU A 84 1.70 26.41 1.84
C GLU A 84 2.81 27.41 1.52
N THR A 85 2.72 28.01 0.34
CA THR A 85 3.58 29.10 -0.13
C THR A 85 2.71 30.27 -0.60
N ILE A 86 3.33 31.42 -0.90
CA ILE A 86 2.64 32.66 -1.25
C ILE A 86 1.54 32.43 -2.29
N GLY A 87 0.39 33.09 -2.06
CA GLY A 87 -0.81 32.92 -2.89
C GLY A 87 -1.68 31.73 -2.49
N GLY A 88 -1.45 31.12 -1.32
CA GLY A 88 -2.26 30.00 -0.83
C GLY A 88 -2.00 28.70 -1.61
N VAL A 89 -0.85 28.59 -2.28
CA VAL A 89 -0.52 27.46 -3.15
C VAL A 89 0.30 26.44 -2.38
N MET A 90 -0.10 25.16 -2.47
CA MET A 90 0.66 24.05 -1.90
C MET A 90 1.92 23.77 -2.74
N THR A 91 3.09 24.02 -2.16
CA THR A 91 4.37 23.53 -2.67
C THR A 91 4.62 22.11 -2.17
N LYS A 92 4.65 21.15 -3.10
CA LYS A 92 4.84 19.72 -2.82
C LYS A 92 6.31 19.42 -2.46
N LEU A 93 6.54 18.76 -1.33
CA LEU A 93 7.89 18.36 -0.87
C LEU A 93 8.13 16.85 -1.06
N ILE A 94 7.23 16.01 -0.54
CA ILE A 94 7.29 14.55 -0.67
C ILE A 94 6.04 14.11 -1.43
N PRO A 95 6.14 13.73 -2.71
CA PRO A 95 4.99 13.25 -3.48
C PRO A 95 4.38 11.98 -2.87
N ARG A 96 3.06 11.79 -3.05
CA ARG A 96 2.43 10.49 -2.78
C ARG A 96 3.15 9.37 -3.55
N ASN A 97 3.13 8.16 -3.02
CA ASN A 97 3.83 6.99 -3.53
C ASN A 97 5.37 7.15 -3.52
N SER A 98 5.92 7.96 -2.60
CA SER A 98 7.35 8.00 -2.32
C SER A 98 7.72 6.88 -1.34
N VAL A 99 8.72 6.07 -1.68
CA VAL A 99 9.20 4.97 -0.81
C VAL A 99 9.68 5.53 0.51
N ILE A 100 9.28 4.90 1.61
CA ILE A 100 9.75 5.24 2.96
C ILE A 100 10.83 4.24 3.42
N PRO A 101 11.83 4.69 4.19
CA PRO A 101 12.04 6.05 4.68
C PRO A 101 12.50 7.04 3.60
N THR A 102 12.08 8.31 3.69
CA THR A 102 12.47 9.37 2.74
C THR A 102 12.72 10.70 3.44
N LYS A 103 13.59 11.53 2.86
CA LYS A 103 13.90 12.89 3.34
C LYS A 103 13.97 13.86 2.17
N LYS A 104 13.38 15.04 2.33
CA LYS A 104 13.47 16.15 1.38
C LYS A 104 13.78 17.45 2.11
N SER A 105 14.63 18.28 1.53
CA SER A 105 14.91 19.63 2.00
C SER A 105 14.82 20.61 0.84
N GLN A 106 14.20 21.75 1.07
CA GLN A 106 14.05 22.84 0.11
C GLN A 106 14.12 24.17 0.88
N THR A 107 14.91 25.11 0.39
CA THR A 107 15.08 26.43 1.02
C THR A 107 14.02 27.39 0.50
N PHE A 108 13.47 28.18 1.42
CA PHE A 108 12.51 29.25 1.13
C PHE A 108 13.06 30.58 1.65
N THR A 109 12.60 31.70 1.09
CA THR A 109 12.99 33.05 1.51
C THR A 109 11.74 33.92 1.69
N THR A 110 11.86 34.96 2.50
CA THR A 110 10.92 36.08 2.49
C THR A 110 11.18 36.98 1.28
N TYR A 111 10.22 37.85 0.96
CA TYR A 111 10.45 39.00 0.08
C TYR A 111 11.20 40.12 0.80
#